data_AF-A0A9D2SPK1-F1
#
_entry.id   AF-A0A9D2SPK1-F1
#
_cell.length_a   1.000
_cell.length_b   1.000
_cell.length_c   1.000
_cell.angle_alpha   90.00
_cell.angle_beta   90.00
_cell.angle_gamma   90.00
#
_symmetry.space_group_name_H-M   'P 1'
#
loop_
_entity.id
_entity.type
_entity.pdbx_description
1 polymer ?
#
loop_
_entity_poly.entity_id
_entity_poly.type
_entity_poly.pdbx_seq_one_letter_code
_entity_poly.pdbx_strand_id
1 'polypeptide(L)'
;MNRKKIGLTLVILPLICLFVSGQANSALGIFLDTHNTHGTHGSLPGFAFPGASFSFLLAALFLAFSLGCLYFYLYKNMSAVFLRIHLILTAAACLCSLVLSVLCLIWLNGQSADSAALGVVRQLL
;
A
#
# COMPACT_ATOMS: atom_id res chain seq x y z
N MET A 1 15.08 17.32 15.77
CA MET A 1 13.70 16.79 15.73
C MET A 1 13.30 16.35 17.13
N ASN A 2 12.20 16.87 17.70
CA ASN A 2 11.72 16.46 19.02
C ASN A 2 11.32 14.99 19.01
N ARG A 3 11.71 14.20 20.02
CA ARG A 3 11.49 12.74 20.04
C ARG A 3 10.00 12.35 19.90
N LYS A 4 9.08 13.14 20.47
CA LYS A 4 7.62 13.00 20.27
C LYS A 4 7.20 13.13 18.80
N LYS A 5 7.82 14.04 18.04
CA LYS A 5 7.56 14.19 16.60
C LYS A 5 8.00 12.95 15.82
N ILE A 6 9.16 12.38 16.17
CA ILE A 6 9.68 11.15 15.54
C ILE A 6 8.71 9.98 15.76
N GLY A 7 8.24 9.79 17.00
CA GLY A 7 7.26 8.76 17.34
C GLY A 7 5.94 8.93 16.60
N LEU A 8 5.45 10.17 16.47
CA LEU A 8 4.24 10.47 15.71
C LEU A 8 4.41 10.16 14.21
N THR A 9 5.53 10.57 13.61
CA THR A 9 5.84 10.30 12.20
C THR A 9 5.94 8.80 11.91
N LEU A 10 6.49 8.01 12.84
CA LEU A 10 6.55 6.56 12.73
C LEU A 10 5.18 5.88 12.62
N VAL A 11 4.12 6.50 13.12
CA VAL A 11 2.75 5.95 13.05
C VAL A 11 1.98 6.52 11.86
N ILE A 12 2.05 7.84 11.65
CA ILE A 12 1.31 8.52 10.58
C ILE A 12 1.76 8.05 9.20
N LEU A 13 3.07 7.88 8.99
CA LEU A 13 3.61 7.53 7.67
C LEU A 13 3.13 6.15 7.17
N PRO A 14 3.25 5.06 7.96
CA PRO A 14 2.71 3.77 7.55
C PRO A 14 1.18 3.75 7.50
N LEU A 15 0.46 4.56 8.29
CA LEU A 15 -1.00 4.73 8.16
C LEU A 15 -1.40 5.27 6.79
N ILE A 16 -0.70 6.31 6.30
CA ILE A 16 -0.95 6.88 4.97
C ILE A 16 -0.68 5.82 3.89
N CYS A 17 0.42 5.07 4.01
CA CYS A 17 0.76 4.02 3.04
C CYS A 17 -0.27 2.90 3.06
N LEU A 18 -0.72 2.48 4.25
CA LEU A 18 -1.76 1.46 4.41
C LEU A 18 -3.07 1.90 3.77
N PHE A 19 -3.45 3.19 3.90
CA PHE A 19 -4.63 3.74 3.25
C PHE A 19 -4.52 3.66 1.72
N VAL A 20 -3.39 4.09 1.14
CA VAL A 20 -3.18 4.07 -0.32
C VAL A 20 -3.11 2.64 -0.86
N SER A 21 -2.38 1.74 -0.20
CA SER A 21 -2.33 0.32 -0.60
C SER A 21 -3.67 -0.38 -0.40
N GLY A 22 -4.44 -0.01 0.62
CA GLY A 22 -5.79 -0.50 0.83
C GLY A 22 -6.73 -0.11 -0.30
N GLN A 23 -6.63 1.14 -0.79
CA GLN A 23 -7.37 1.59 -1.97
C GLN A 23 -6.97 0.78 -3.22
N ALA A 24 -5.67 0.57 -3.46
CA ALA A 24 -5.21 -0.25 -4.58
C ALA A 24 -5.73 -1.69 -4.50
N ASN A 25 -5.67 -2.32 -3.32
CA ASN A 25 -6.20 -3.68 -3.12
C ASN A 25 -7.72 -3.76 -3.29
N SER A 26 -8.46 -2.77 -2.80
CA SER A 26 -9.91 -2.71 -2.96
C SER A 26 -10.30 -2.53 -4.42
N ALA A 27 -9.57 -1.68 -5.16
CA ALA A 27 -9.84 -1.43 -6.58
C ALA A 27 -9.58 -2.67 -7.45
N LEU A 28 -8.64 -3.52 -7.04
CA LEU A 28 -8.36 -4.82 -7.67
C LEU A 28 -9.32 -5.94 -7.22
N GLY A 29 -10.24 -5.68 -6.30
CA GLY A 29 -11.17 -6.70 -5.78
C GLY A 29 -10.51 -7.78 -4.91
N ILE A 30 -9.24 -7.60 -4.49
CA ILE A 30 -8.45 -8.61 -3.76
C ILE A 30 -9.13 -9.02 -2.45
N PHE A 31 -9.86 -8.09 -1.81
CA PHE A 31 -10.57 -8.35 -0.56
C PHE A 31 -11.97 -8.95 -0.74
N LEU A 32 -12.60 -8.80 -1.90
CA LEU A 32 -13.99 -9.18 -2.11
C LEU A 32 -14.16 -10.49 -2.88
N ASP A 33 -13.11 -10.98 -3.56
CA ASP A 33 -13.30 -12.04 -4.53
C ASP A 33 -12.10 -12.97 -4.67
N THR A 34 -11.87 -13.77 -3.62
CA THR A 34 -10.93 -14.91 -3.62
C THR A 34 -11.40 -16.08 -4.49
N HIS A 35 -12.57 -16.00 -5.16
CA HIS A 35 -13.09 -17.11 -5.95
C HIS A 35 -13.59 -16.81 -7.38
N ASN A 36 -13.94 -15.57 -7.78
CA ASN A 36 -14.49 -15.30 -9.13
C ASN A 36 -13.66 -14.38 -10.05
N THR A 37 -12.53 -13.82 -9.62
CA THR A 37 -11.77 -12.86 -10.45
C THR A 37 -10.98 -13.47 -11.62
N HIS A 38 -11.07 -14.77 -11.85
CA HIS A 38 -10.54 -15.38 -13.08
C HIS A 38 -11.39 -15.07 -14.34
N GLY A 39 -12.57 -14.44 -14.19
CA GLY A 39 -13.54 -14.29 -15.29
C GLY A 39 -14.02 -12.87 -15.66
N THR A 40 -13.89 -11.86 -14.80
CA THR A 40 -14.68 -10.60 -14.97
C THR A 40 -13.87 -9.33 -15.23
N HIS A 41 -12.57 -9.32 -14.96
CA HIS A 41 -11.69 -8.22 -15.35
C HIS A 41 -10.65 -8.80 -16.30
N GLY A 42 -10.66 -8.37 -17.56
CA GLY A 42 -9.73 -8.85 -18.59
C GLY A 42 -8.31 -8.90 -18.02
N SER A 43 -7.61 -10.01 -18.24
CA SER A 43 -6.21 -10.28 -17.85
C SER A 43 -5.52 -9.17 -17.06
N LEU A 44 -5.76 -9.08 -15.74
CA LEU A 44 -4.91 -8.28 -14.87
C LEU A 44 -3.48 -8.81 -15.02
N PRO A 45 -2.46 -7.97 -15.24
CA PRO A 45 -1.11 -8.45 -15.40
C PRO A 45 -0.69 -9.19 -14.12
N GLY A 46 -0.04 -10.35 -14.26
CA GLY A 46 0.25 -11.27 -13.15
C GLY A 46 1.03 -10.67 -11.98
N PHE A 47 1.60 -9.46 -12.12
CA PHE A 47 2.28 -8.72 -11.06
C PHE A 47 1.37 -7.80 -10.23
N ALA A 48 0.18 -7.40 -10.73
CA ALA A 48 -0.68 -6.42 -10.06
C ALA A 48 -1.28 -6.96 -8.76
N PHE A 49 -1.77 -8.20 -8.79
CA PHE A 49 -2.35 -8.90 -7.64
C PHE A 49 -1.33 -9.15 -6.51
N PRO A 50 -0.16 -9.77 -6.77
CA PRO A 50 0.85 -9.97 -5.73
C PRO A 50 1.51 -8.67 -5.30
N GLY A 51 1.70 -7.71 -6.22
CA GLY A 51 2.31 -6.42 -5.92
C GLY A 51 1.47 -5.56 -4.97
N ALA A 52 0.16 -5.47 -5.21
CA ALA A 52 -0.75 -4.73 -4.36
C ALA A 52 -0.89 -5.40 -2.97
N SER A 53 -1.06 -6.72 -2.94
CA SER A 53 -1.10 -7.51 -1.69
C SER A 53 0.17 -7.33 -0.86
N PHE A 54 1.34 -7.41 -1.50
CA PHE A 54 2.64 -7.20 -0.86
C PHE A 54 2.78 -5.77 -0.32
N SER A 55 2.39 -4.76 -1.10
CA SER A 55 2.47 -3.35 -0.67
C SER A 55 1.65 -3.08 0.58
N PHE A 56 0.46 -3.69 0.69
CA PHE A 56 -0.43 -3.58 1.85
C PHE A 56 0.13 -4.32 3.07
N LEU A 57 0.57 -5.57 2.90
CA LEU A 57 1.19 -6.36 3.96
C LEU A 57 2.44 -5.67 4.51
N LEU A 58 3.26 -5.08 3.63
CA LEU A 58 4.46 -4.35 4.02
C LEU A 58 4.09 -3.11 4.86
N ALA A 59 3.11 -2.31 4.43
CA ALA A 59 2.64 -1.15 5.20
C ALA A 59 2.04 -1.57 6.57
N ALA A 60 1.28 -2.66 6.61
CA ALA A 60 0.66 -3.17 7.83
C ALA A 60 1.70 -3.66 8.85
N LEU A 61 2.71 -4.39 8.38
CA LEU A 61 3.78 -4.91 9.21
C LEU A 61 4.61 -3.77 9.81
N PHE A 62 4.93 -2.75 9.01
CA PHE A 62 5.66 -1.57 9.50
C PHE A 62 4.82 -0.70 10.44
N LEU A 63 3.51 -0.64 10.28
CA LEU A 63 2.62 0.01 11.24
C LEU A 63 2.64 -0.71 12.60
N ALA A 64 2.47 -2.04 12.59
CA ALA A 64 2.49 -2.85 13.81
C ALA A 64 3.84 -2.74 14.54
N PHE A 65 4.95 -2.81 13.80
CA PHE A 65 6.29 -2.67 14.37
C PHE A 65 6.54 -1.26 14.91
N SER A 66 6.04 -0.22 14.23
CA SER A 66 6.14 1.17 14.70
C SER A 66 5.34 1.44 15.96
N LEU A 67 4.15 0.85 16.10
CA LEU A 67 3.36 0.89 17.34
C LEU A 67 4.10 0.19 18.49
N GLY A 68 4.68 -0.99 18.23
CA GLY A 68 5.52 -1.68 19.21
C GLY A 68 6.73 -0.84 19.65
N CYS A 69 7.43 -0.22 18.69
CA CYS A 69 8.54 0.69 18.99
C CYS A 69 8.10 1.92 19.79
N LEU A 70 6.92 2.47 19.50
CA LEU A 70 6.35 3.59 20.26
C LEU A 70 6.02 3.18 21.70
N TYR A 71 5.46 1.98 21.89
CA TYR A 71 5.21 1.41 23.22
C TYR A 71 6.52 1.26 24.01
N PHE A 72 7.53 0.61 23.43
CA PHE A 72 8.84 0.48 24.09
C PHE A 72 9.52 1.83 24.32
N TYR A 73 9.33 2.79 23.41
CA TYR A 73 9.85 4.15 23.57
C TYR A 73 9.23 4.88 24.77
N LEU A 74 7.93 4.72 25.00
CA LEU A 74 7.21 5.32 26.14
C LEU A 74 7.56 4.65 27.48
N TYR A 75 7.67 3.33 27.49
CA TYR A 75 7.80 2.56 28.74
C TYR A 75 9.24 2.15 29.09
N LYS A 76 10.12 2.02 28.11
CA LYS A 76 11.45 1.43 28.28
C LYS A 76 12.48 2.20 27.47
N ASN A 77 12.74 3.44 27.90
CA ASN A 77 13.75 4.40 27.40
C ASN A 77 14.70 3.85 26.30
N MET A 78 14.17 3.75 25.06
CA MET A 78 14.90 3.17 23.93
C MET A 78 15.99 4.11 23.42
N SER A 79 17.05 3.53 22.86
CA SER A 79 18.14 4.27 22.21
C SER A 79 17.62 5.18 21.10
N ALA A 80 18.06 6.44 21.10
CA ALA A 80 17.72 7.40 20.05
C ALA A 80 18.28 6.99 18.67
N VAL A 81 19.34 6.17 18.63
CA VAL A 81 19.93 5.64 17.40
C VAL A 81 18.99 4.61 16.77
N PHE A 82 18.44 3.71 17.58
CA PHE A 82 17.48 2.70 17.12
C PHE A 82 16.24 3.35 16.51
N LEU A 83 15.70 4.39 17.16
CA LEU A 83 14.52 5.12 16.66
C LEU A 83 14.77 5.76 15.28
N ARG A 84 15.99 6.27 15.03
CA ARG A 84 16.36 6.85 13.72
C ARG A 84 16.48 5.78 12.64
N ILE A 85 17.12 4.65 12.95
CA ILE A 85 17.24 3.53 12.00
C ILE A 85 15.85 3.01 11.64
N HIS A 86 14.98 2.81 12.64
CA HIS A 86 13.61 2.36 12.42
C HIS A 86 12.82 3.35 11.56
N LEU A 87 12.99 4.65 11.77
CA LEU A 87 12.38 5.69 10.93
C LEU A 87 12.83 5.59 9.47
N ILE A 88 14.13 5.42 9.22
CA ILE A 88 14.67 5.28 7.86
C ILE A 88 14.08 4.02 7.18
N LEU A 89 14.05 2.89 7.90
CA LEU A 89 13.52 1.64 7.38
C LEU A 89 12.02 1.76 7.07
N THR A 90 11.26 2.39 7.97
CA THR A 90 9.82 2.64 7.80
C THR A 90 9.58 3.54 6.60
N ALA A 91 10.38 4.60 6.43
CA ALA A 91 10.25 5.50 5.29
C ALA A 91 10.56 4.79 3.96
N ALA A 92 11.60 3.95 3.91
CA ALA A 92 11.93 3.15 2.73
C ALA A 92 10.82 2.16 2.38
N ALA A 93 10.29 1.43 3.37
CA ALA A 93 9.18 0.50 3.16
C ALA A 93 7.90 1.20 2.70
N CYS A 94 7.59 2.37 3.28
CA CYS A 94 6.49 3.23 2.89
C CYS A 94 6.62 3.72 1.44
N LEU A 95 7.81 4.17 1.03
CA LEU A 95 8.09 4.57 -0.34
C LEU A 95 7.90 3.40 -1.33
N CYS A 96 8.45 2.22 -1.02
CA CYS A 96 8.25 1.04 -1.86
C CYS A 96 6.77 0.66 -1.98
N SER A 97 6.04 0.67 -0.86
CA SER A 97 4.61 0.38 -0.81
C SER A 97 3.79 1.38 -1.65
N LEU A 98 4.09 2.68 -1.53
CA LEU A 98 3.49 3.74 -2.33
C LEU A 98 3.75 3.56 -3.83
N VAL A 99 5.01 3.33 -4.22
CA VAL A 99 5.38 3.15 -5.64
C VAL A 99 4.62 1.98 -6.25
N LEU A 100 4.58 0.83 -5.57
CA LEU A 100 3.83 -0.34 -6.04
C LEU A 100 2.32 -0.06 -6.14
N SER A 101 1.75 0.61 -5.13
CA SER A 101 0.32 0.94 -5.11
C SER A 101 -0.06 1.91 -6.23
N VAL A 102 0.76 2.94 -6.45
CA VAL A 102 0.54 3.93 -7.52
C VAL A 102 0.71 3.31 -8.90
N LEU A 103 1.74 2.49 -9.12
CA LEU A 103 1.90 1.75 -10.37
C LEU A 103 0.68 0.88 -10.66
N CYS A 104 0.16 0.21 -9.64
CA CYS A 104 -1.03 -0.62 -9.80
C CYS A 104 -2.29 0.18 -10.15
N LEU A 105 -2.51 1.33 -9.50
CA LEU A 105 -3.62 2.23 -9.80
C LEU A 105 -3.52 2.84 -11.21
N ILE A 106 -2.33 3.23 -11.66
CA ILE A 106 -2.11 3.74 -13.02
C ILE A 106 -2.48 2.67 -14.05
N TRP A 107 -2.06 1.43 -13.83
CA TRP A 107 -2.40 0.31 -14.70
C TRP A 107 -3.91 0.05 -14.76
N LEU A 108 -4.58 0.05 -13.61
CA LEU A 108 -6.03 -0.14 -13.53
C LEU A 108 -6.79 0.96 -14.30
N ASN A 109 -6.37 2.21 -14.14
CA ASN A 109 -6.98 3.34 -14.85
C ASN A 109 -6.76 3.24 -16.37
N GLY A 110 -5.55 2.86 -16.82
CA GLY A 110 -5.29 2.65 -18.25
C GLY A 110 -6.21 1.59 -18.86
N GLN A 111 -6.40 0.47 -18.16
CA GLN A 111 -7.27 -0.60 -18.61
C GLN A 111 -8.75 -0.20 -18.67
N SER A 112 -9.21 0.65 -17.73
CA SER A 112 -10.57 1.19 -17.76
C SER A 112 -10.83 2.10 -18.97
N ALA A 113 -9.81 2.86 -19.41
CA ALA A 113 -9.92 3.73 -20.58
C ALA A 113 -9.99 2.93 -21.89
N ASP A 114 -9.14 1.91 -22.03
CA ASP A 114 -9.12 1.05 -23.22
C ASP A 114 -10.42 0.24 -23.36
N SER A 115 -10.95 -0.28 -22.26
CA SER A 115 -12.23 -1.01 -22.25
C SER A 115 -13.43 -0.10 -22.55
N ALA A 116 -13.43 1.14 -22.06
CA ALA A 116 -14.45 2.13 -22.42
C ALA A 116 -14.42 2.48 -23.92
N ALA A 117 -13.22 2.65 -24.50
CA ALA A 117 -13.07 2.93 -25.93
C ALA A 117 -13.57 1.76 -26.81
N LEU A 118 -13.28 0.51 -26.44
CA LEU A 118 -13.80 -0.68 -27.13
C LEU A 118 -15.32 -0.84 -26.98
N GLY A 119 -15.90 -0.47 -25.83
CA GLY A 119 -17.34 -0.47 -25.62
C GLY A 119 -18.07 0.52 -26.53
N VAL A 120 -17.49 1.70 -26.74
CA VAL A 120 -18.03 2.72 -27.67
C VAL A 120 -17.97 2.24 -29.12
N VAL A 121 -16.87 1.61 -29.53
CA VAL A 121 -16.74 1.06 -30.90
C VAL A 121 -17.76 -0.05 -31.16
N ARG A 122 -18.06 -0.89 -30.17
CA ARG A 122 -19.09 -1.95 -30.29
C ARG A 122 -20.52 -1.44 -30.34
N GLN A 123 -20.81 -0.23 -29.85
CA GLN A 123 -22.15 0.37 -29.95
C GLN A 123 -22.38 1.10 -31.29
N LEU A 124 -21.32 1.33 -32.06
CA LEU A 124 -21.37 2.01 -33.36
C LEU A 124 -21.38 1.06 -34.57
N LEU A 125 -21.25 -0.26 -34.34
CA LEU A 125 -21.35 -1.34 -35.32
C LEU A 125 -22.65 -2.11 -35.11
#